data_AF-A0A7S4V045-F1
#
_entry.id   AF-A0A7S4V045-F1
#
_cell.length_a   1.000
_cell.length_b   1.000
_cell.length_c   1.000
_cell.angle_alpha   90.00
_cell.angle_beta   90.00
_cell.angle_gamma   90.00
#
_symmetry.space_group_name_H-M   'P 1'
#
loop_
_entity.id
_entity.type
_entity.pdbx_description
1 polymer ?
#
loop_
_entity_poly.entity_id
_entity_poly.type
_entity_poly.pdbx_seq_one_letter_code
_entity_poly.pdbx_strand_id
1 'polypeptide(L)'
;MVLVEDLLTDSLSACVGSWFETPFTHPFLELKTVSVADAVRPIPKRWVDDIEIDEGFGAEEGDLLGEGPVRSWSMDEGKQRLRDSLARLNLPEDRVSHANLPKMNRHELASEKRRVKQELKRYDADFRKQFSRLPTHSEKEPMRPLYVYYRRLKTMIAQAETSKLGPRESVTTGPDEETPRQGGRRPNVEDQIAALEARIDSLQTEKGSVRVKLQAFQEKFVSENNRKIRFHKDILPIEREYRMYKNLKEEIQKAETQLRDLREDA
;
A
#
# COMPACT_ATOMS: atom_id res chain seq x y z
N MET A 1 -31.60 -44.44 44.15
CA MET A 1 -32.16 -44.17 42.81
C MET A 1 -30.98 -43.94 41.89
N VAL A 2 -30.71 -44.87 40.98
CA VAL A 2 -29.68 -44.65 39.94
C VAL A 2 -30.27 -43.65 38.95
N LEU A 3 -29.53 -42.58 38.65
CA LEU A 3 -30.01 -41.55 37.74
C LEU A 3 -30.04 -42.13 36.33
N VAL A 4 -31.12 -41.86 35.60
CA VAL A 4 -31.33 -42.35 34.22
C VAL A 4 -30.18 -41.92 33.30
N GLU A 5 -29.52 -40.80 33.62
CA GLU A 5 -28.34 -40.29 32.92
C GLU A 5 -27.13 -41.22 33.02
N ASP A 6 -26.89 -41.85 34.17
CA ASP A 6 -25.76 -42.77 34.35
C ASP A 6 -25.94 -44.03 33.47
N LEU A 7 -27.19 -44.50 33.38
CA LEU A 7 -27.54 -45.71 32.64
C LEU A 7 -27.45 -45.52 31.12
N LEU A 8 -27.77 -44.30 30.65
CA LEU A 8 -27.58 -43.90 29.26
C LEU A 8 -26.11 -43.72 28.92
N THR A 9 -25.33 -43.11 29.83
CA THR A 9 -23.90 -42.87 29.62
C THR A 9 -23.14 -44.19 29.50
N ASP A 10 -23.43 -45.16 30.37
CA ASP A 10 -22.80 -46.49 30.33
C ASP A 10 -23.17 -47.28 29.07
N SER A 11 -24.43 -47.18 28.62
CA SER A 11 -24.87 -47.84 27.39
C SER A 11 -24.21 -47.24 26.14
N LEU A 12 -24.05 -45.91 26.11
CA LEU A 12 -23.36 -45.20 25.04
C LEU A 12 -21.86 -45.52 25.02
N SER A 13 -21.20 -45.55 26.19
CA SER A 13 -19.77 -45.87 26.25
C SER A 13 -19.49 -47.30 25.83
N ALA A 14 -20.36 -48.26 26.17
CA ALA A 14 -20.25 -49.65 25.73
C ALA A 14 -20.41 -49.78 24.20
N CYS A 15 -21.36 -49.04 23.63
CA CYS A 15 -21.64 -49.07 22.20
C CYS A 15 -20.49 -48.43 21.39
N VAL A 16 -20.04 -47.24 21.79
CA VAL A 16 -18.95 -46.50 21.14
C VAL A 16 -17.60 -47.19 21.33
N GLY A 17 -17.35 -47.80 22.49
CA GLY A 17 -16.11 -48.53 22.76
C GLY A 17 -15.89 -49.72 21.84
N SER A 18 -16.95 -50.30 21.28
CA SER A 18 -16.87 -51.41 20.31
C SER A 18 -16.58 -50.98 18.87
N TRP A 19 -16.73 -49.69 18.55
CA TRP A 19 -16.48 -49.15 17.20
C TRP A 19 -15.01 -48.86 16.93
N PHE A 20 -14.21 -48.72 17.98
CA PHE A 20 -12.78 -48.54 17.87
C PHE A 20 -12.12 -49.89 18.10
N GLU A 21 -11.38 -50.39 17.11
CA GLU A 21 -10.52 -51.55 17.30
C GLU A 21 -9.53 -51.29 18.44
N THR A 22 -9.19 -52.35 19.19
CA THR A 22 -8.21 -52.39 20.28
C THR A 22 -7.00 -51.48 20.02
N PRO A 23 -6.44 -50.85 21.07
CA PRO A 23 -5.58 -49.67 20.93
C PRO A 23 -4.52 -49.90 19.86
N PHE A 24 -4.62 -49.12 18.79
CA PHE A 24 -3.69 -49.10 17.69
C PHE A 24 -2.32 -48.65 18.24
N THR A 25 -1.49 -49.61 18.64
CA THR A 25 -0.12 -49.38 19.08
C THR A 25 0.71 -49.04 17.85
N HIS A 26 0.69 -47.77 17.45
CA HIS A 26 1.55 -47.28 16.39
C HIS A 26 2.98 -47.15 16.94
N PRO A 27 4.03 -47.61 16.23
CA PRO A 27 5.44 -47.39 16.60
C PRO A 27 5.85 -45.93 16.83
N PHE A 28 5.02 -44.97 16.44
CA PHE A 28 5.23 -43.54 16.65
C PHE A 28 4.85 -43.07 18.06
N LEU A 29 4.04 -43.84 18.79
CA LEU A 29 3.63 -43.51 20.15
C LEU A 29 4.70 -43.86 21.19
N GLU A 30 5.73 -44.63 20.80
CA GLU A 30 6.92 -44.92 21.62
C GLU A 30 8.08 -43.93 21.37
N LEU A 31 7.82 -42.79 20.73
CA LEU A 31 8.83 -41.75 20.62
C LEU A 31 9.12 -41.18 22.01
N LYS A 32 10.22 -41.66 22.62
CA LYS A 32 10.86 -40.99 23.75
C LYS A 32 11.11 -39.55 23.35
N THR A 33 10.39 -38.62 23.93
CA THR A 33 10.60 -37.18 23.76
C THR A 33 12.05 -36.87 24.10
N VAL A 34 12.88 -36.69 23.07
CA VAL A 34 14.26 -36.24 23.25
C VAL A 34 14.19 -34.76 23.63
N SER A 35 14.19 -34.49 24.92
CA SER A 35 14.26 -33.12 25.45
C SER A 35 15.68 -32.60 25.25
N VAL A 36 15.89 -31.82 24.19
CA VAL A 36 17.16 -31.10 23.97
C VAL A 36 17.20 -29.88 24.87
N ALA A 37 18.30 -29.70 25.61
CA ALA A 37 18.49 -28.54 26.47
C ALA A 37 18.53 -27.24 25.67
N ASP A 38 17.86 -26.19 26.17
CA ASP A 38 17.72 -24.89 25.49
C ASP A 38 19.04 -24.20 25.11
N ALA A 39 20.14 -24.56 25.78
CA ALA A 39 21.48 -24.04 25.49
C ALA A 39 22.06 -24.54 24.15
N VAL A 40 21.50 -25.62 23.58
CA VAL A 40 21.99 -26.29 22.37
C VAL A 40 20.89 -26.24 21.30
N ARG A 41 20.41 -25.05 20.96
CA ARG A 41 19.55 -24.89 19.78
C ARG A 41 20.45 -24.90 18.54
N PRO A 42 20.31 -25.89 17.62
CA PRO A 42 21.14 -26.01 16.43
C PRO A 42 20.85 -24.93 15.37
N ILE A 43 19.84 -24.09 15.60
CA ILE A 43 19.41 -23.06 14.66
C ILE A 43 20.03 -21.72 15.11
N PRO A 44 20.93 -21.13 14.32
CA PRO A 44 21.51 -19.82 14.63
C PRO A 44 20.43 -18.76 14.82
N LYS A 45 20.51 -17.97 15.89
CA LYS A 45 19.53 -16.90 16.23
C LYS A 45 19.27 -15.91 15.08
N ARG A 46 20.22 -15.74 14.14
CA ARG A 46 20.08 -14.83 13.00
C ARG A 46 19.03 -15.24 11.95
N TRP A 47 18.50 -16.47 11.99
CA TRP A 47 17.48 -16.92 11.05
C TRP A 47 16.05 -16.69 11.55
N VAL A 48 15.91 -16.22 12.79
CA VAL A 48 14.64 -15.92 13.45
C VAL A 48 14.58 -14.45 13.85
N ASP A 49 15.49 -13.61 13.32
CA ASP A 49 15.25 -12.17 13.35
C ASP A 49 14.08 -11.90 12.40
N ASP A 50 12.96 -11.62 13.03
CA ASP A 50 11.67 -11.33 12.43
C ASP A 50 11.86 -10.38 11.25
N ILE A 51 11.69 -10.92 10.03
CA ILE A 51 11.16 -10.11 8.95
C ILE A 51 9.73 -9.83 9.39
N GLU A 52 9.56 -8.79 10.21
CA GLU A 52 8.31 -8.06 10.33
C GLU A 52 7.96 -7.67 8.90
N ILE A 53 7.13 -8.49 8.26
CA ILE A 53 6.42 -8.11 7.06
C ILE A 53 5.57 -6.95 7.54
N ASP A 54 6.03 -5.74 7.24
CA ASP A 54 5.33 -4.48 7.44
C ASP A 54 3.82 -4.73 7.32
N GLU A 55 3.12 -4.60 8.45
CA GLU A 55 1.71 -4.94 8.66
C GLU A 55 0.76 -4.04 7.82
N GLY A 56 1.21 -3.54 6.67
CA GLY A 56 0.46 -2.76 5.71
C GLY A 56 -0.24 -3.58 4.61
N PHE A 57 -0.25 -4.92 4.69
CA PHE A 57 -0.84 -5.75 3.62
C PHE A 57 -1.82 -6.85 4.07
N GLY A 58 -2.20 -6.91 5.35
CA GLY A 58 -2.96 -8.04 5.91
C GLY A 58 -4.28 -7.74 6.61
N ALA A 59 -4.76 -6.49 6.64
CA ALA A 59 -5.98 -6.12 7.37
C ALA A 59 -6.96 -5.23 6.58
N GLU A 60 -7.06 -5.42 5.25
CA GLU A 60 -8.29 -5.03 4.54
C GLU A 60 -9.13 -6.29 4.27
N GLU A 61 -10.42 -6.18 4.60
CA GLU A 61 -11.47 -7.19 4.46
C GLU A 61 -11.36 -8.44 5.34
N GLY A 62 -11.71 -8.28 6.60
CA GLY A 62 -12.38 -9.35 7.33
C GLY A 62 -12.17 -9.25 8.83
N ASP A 63 -13.17 -8.65 9.46
CA ASP A 63 -13.64 -8.95 10.80
C ASP A 63 -12.90 -8.27 11.97
N LEU A 64 -13.49 -7.16 12.44
CA LEU A 64 -13.49 -6.89 13.87
C LEU A 64 -14.85 -6.31 14.25
N LEU A 65 -15.72 -7.24 14.61
CA LEU A 65 -16.91 -7.11 15.46
C LEU A 65 -16.85 -5.92 16.42
N GLY A 66 -17.32 -4.78 15.92
CA GLY A 66 -17.78 -3.67 16.70
C GLY A 66 -19.03 -3.18 16.01
N GLU A 67 -20.18 -3.80 16.33
CA GLU A 67 -21.50 -3.24 16.02
C GLU A 67 -21.71 -1.95 16.83
N GLY A 68 -20.89 -0.94 16.54
CA GLY A 68 -21.29 0.44 16.73
C GLY A 68 -22.18 0.82 15.54
N PRO A 69 -23.18 1.69 15.74
CA PRO A 69 -23.97 2.22 14.64
C PRO A 69 -23.01 2.77 13.59
N VAL A 70 -23.08 2.19 12.38
CA VAL A 70 -22.28 2.61 11.23
C VAL A 70 -22.70 4.04 10.91
N ARG A 71 -22.01 5.02 11.49
CA ARG A 71 -22.19 6.42 11.12
C ARG A 71 -21.76 6.53 9.66
N SER A 72 -22.73 6.68 8.77
CA SER A 72 -22.44 6.94 7.36
C SER A 72 -21.86 8.34 7.23
N TRP A 73 -20.68 8.45 6.62
CA TRP A 73 -20.07 9.73 6.31
C TRP A 73 -20.98 10.55 5.39
N SER A 74 -21.35 11.76 5.82
CA SER A 74 -22.13 12.69 4.99
C SER A 74 -21.22 13.67 4.25
N MET A 75 -21.58 13.99 3.00
CA MET A 75 -20.90 15.03 2.22
C MET A 75 -20.90 16.39 2.92
N ASP A 76 -21.94 16.68 3.72
CA ASP A 76 -22.02 17.93 4.47
C ASP A 76 -21.02 17.97 5.63
N GLU A 77 -20.76 16.82 6.27
CA GLU A 77 -19.71 16.72 7.29
C GLU A 77 -18.33 16.95 6.67
N GLY A 78 -18.08 16.37 5.49
CA GLY A 78 -16.84 16.62 4.75
C GLY A 78 -16.63 18.09 4.39
N LYS A 79 -17.66 18.79 3.91
CA LYS A 79 -17.60 20.24 3.64
C LYS A 79 -17.35 21.04 4.92
N GLN A 80 -17.96 20.66 6.03
CA GLN A 80 -17.72 21.33 7.31
C GLN A 80 -16.27 21.16 7.76
N ARG A 81 -15.71 19.96 7.64
CA ARG A 81 -14.30 19.67 7.97
C ARG A 81 -13.34 20.48 7.11
N LEU A 82 -13.67 20.69 5.83
CA LEU A 82 -12.90 21.57 4.95
C LEU A 82 -12.92 23.01 5.50
N ARG A 83 -14.10 23.56 5.79
CA ARG A 83 -14.23 24.93 6.34
C ARG A 83 -13.45 25.10 7.64
N ASP A 84 -13.55 24.15 8.55
CA ASP A 84 -12.82 24.17 9.81
C ASP A 84 -11.30 24.13 9.59
N SER A 85 -10.84 23.36 8.60
CA SER A 85 -9.41 23.28 8.24
C SER A 85 -8.92 24.58 7.61
N LEU A 86 -9.73 25.20 6.74
CA LEU A 86 -9.44 26.51 6.15
C LEU A 86 -9.37 27.61 7.21
N ALA A 87 -10.30 27.61 8.16
CA ALA A 87 -10.31 28.55 9.28
C ALA A 87 -9.04 28.44 10.13
N ARG A 88 -8.57 27.23 10.44
CA ARG A 88 -7.32 27.01 11.17
C ARG A 88 -6.06 27.42 10.41
N LEU A 89 -6.09 27.26 9.09
CA LEU A 89 -5.00 27.71 8.22
C LEU A 89 -5.02 29.23 8.02
N ASN A 90 -6.10 29.92 8.42
CA ASN A 90 -6.38 31.32 8.08
C ASN A 90 -6.34 31.54 6.55
N LEU A 91 -6.82 30.55 5.80
CA LEU A 91 -6.88 30.60 4.33
C LEU A 91 -8.33 30.84 3.89
N PRO A 92 -8.62 31.93 3.17
CA PRO A 92 -9.92 32.08 2.52
C PRO A 92 -10.08 30.98 1.46
N GLU A 93 -11.30 30.46 1.33
CA GLU A 93 -11.65 29.36 0.43
C GLU A 93 -11.24 29.66 -1.03
N ASP A 94 -11.34 30.92 -1.42
CA ASP A 94 -10.93 31.40 -2.75
C ASP A 94 -9.42 31.28 -3.03
N ARG A 95 -8.54 31.34 -2.01
CA ARG A 95 -7.08 31.23 -2.20
C ARG A 95 -6.62 29.80 -2.44
N VAL A 96 -7.37 28.82 -1.95
CA VAL A 96 -7.10 27.40 -2.18
C VAL A 96 -7.43 27.05 -3.64
N SER A 97 -8.46 27.71 -4.19
CA SER A 97 -8.88 27.57 -5.58
C SER A 97 -8.05 28.43 -6.55
N HIS A 98 -7.77 29.70 -6.22
CA HIS A 98 -7.21 30.69 -7.15
C HIS A 98 -5.84 31.27 -6.75
N ALA A 99 -4.85 30.92 -7.57
CA ALA A 99 -3.69 31.66 -8.13
C ALA A 99 -2.93 32.80 -7.38
N ASN A 100 -3.15 33.08 -6.10
CA ASN A 100 -2.39 34.15 -5.39
C ASN A 100 -1.13 33.65 -4.64
N LEU A 101 -0.58 32.52 -5.08
CA LEU A 101 0.69 31.95 -4.60
C LEU A 101 1.99 32.66 -5.08
N PRO A 102 2.06 33.39 -6.21
CA PRO A 102 3.33 33.92 -6.74
C PRO A 102 4.08 34.97 -5.89
N LYS A 103 3.51 35.44 -4.77
CA LYS A 103 4.10 36.54 -3.98
C LYS A 103 4.83 36.09 -2.71
N MET A 104 4.76 34.81 -2.34
CA MET A 104 5.35 34.32 -1.08
C MET A 104 6.82 33.92 -1.24
N ASN A 105 7.64 34.25 -0.23
CA ASN A 105 9.06 33.88 -0.19
C ASN A 105 9.20 32.36 -0.02
N ARG A 106 10.34 31.76 -0.42
CA ARG A 106 10.59 30.31 -0.31
C ARG A 106 10.36 29.78 1.11
N HIS A 107 10.79 30.54 2.13
CA HIS A 107 10.58 30.15 3.51
C HIS A 107 9.09 30.11 3.87
N GLU A 108 8.33 31.09 3.40
CA GLU A 108 6.87 31.17 3.61
C GLU A 108 6.17 30.01 2.91
N LEU A 109 6.49 29.73 1.64
CA LEU A 109 5.96 28.58 0.90
C LEU A 109 6.23 27.24 1.63
N ALA A 110 7.44 27.06 2.17
CA ALA A 110 7.79 25.87 2.93
C ALA A 110 7.03 25.76 4.26
N SER A 111 6.87 26.89 4.96
CA SER A 111 6.09 26.95 6.21
C SER A 111 4.61 26.62 5.96
N GLU A 112 4.03 27.18 4.89
CA GLU A 112 2.64 26.98 4.51
C GLU A 112 2.40 25.54 4.07
N LYS A 113 3.34 24.96 3.29
CA LYS A 113 3.32 23.55 2.92
C LYS A 113 3.29 22.64 4.15
N ARG A 114 4.08 22.96 5.19
CA ARG A 114 4.09 22.20 6.44
C ARG A 114 2.75 22.31 7.17
N ARG A 115 2.16 23.50 7.25
CA ARG A 115 0.84 23.74 7.87
C ARG A 115 -0.26 22.97 7.16
N VAL A 116 -0.33 23.05 5.83
CA VAL A 116 -1.34 22.31 5.03
C VAL A 116 -1.17 20.80 5.19
N LYS A 117 0.07 20.30 5.19
CA LYS A 117 0.34 18.88 5.43
C LYS A 117 -0.10 18.41 6.82
N GLN A 118 0.06 19.25 7.84
CA GLN A 118 -0.40 18.95 9.20
C GLN A 118 -1.91 18.85 9.27
N GLU A 119 -2.65 19.74 8.59
CA GLU A 119 -4.11 19.66 8.54
C GLU A 119 -4.61 18.42 7.78
N LEU A 120 -4.00 18.06 6.65
CA LEU A 120 -4.33 16.81 5.95
C LEU A 120 -4.08 15.57 6.83
N LYS A 121 -2.95 15.54 7.56
CA LYS A 121 -2.67 14.45 8.52
C LYS A 121 -3.66 14.41 9.67
N ARG A 122 -4.07 15.58 10.17
CA ARG A 122 -5.06 15.68 11.23
C ARG A 122 -6.41 15.16 10.75
N TYR A 123 -6.81 15.47 9.52
CA TYR A 123 -8.01 14.91 8.92
C TYR A 123 -7.95 13.37 8.89
N ASP A 124 -6.84 12.79 8.40
CA ASP A 124 -6.66 11.34 8.38
C ASP A 124 -6.72 10.73 9.80
N ALA A 125 -6.14 11.41 10.79
CA ALA A 125 -6.13 10.96 12.19
C ALA A 125 -7.52 11.05 12.85
N ASP A 126 -8.24 12.16 12.63
CA ASP A 126 -9.60 12.38 13.13
C ASP A 126 -10.56 11.37 12.49
N PHE A 127 -10.41 11.11 11.18
CA PHE A 127 -11.19 10.11 10.46
C PHE A 127 -10.90 8.71 11.00
N ARG A 128 -9.62 8.35 11.18
CA ARG A 128 -9.23 7.07 11.77
C ARG A 128 -9.75 6.91 13.20
N LYS A 129 -9.82 7.98 13.99
CA LYS A 129 -10.39 7.95 15.34
C LYS A 129 -11.90 7.69 15.34
N GLN A 130 -12.61 8.16 14.32
CA GLN A 130 -14.07 8.03 14.23
C GLN A 130 -14.52 6.72 13.57
N PHE A 131 -13.81 6.28 12.53
CA PHE A 131 -14.21 5.16 11.69
C PHE A 131 -13.27 3.96 11.80
N SER A 132 -12.21 4.05 12.63
CA SER A 132 -11.19 3.00 12.80
C SER A 132 -10.50 2.56 11.50
N ARG A 133 -10.61 3.35 10.43
CA ARG A 133 -10.01 3.12 9.11
C ARG A 133 -9.53 4.43 8.49
N LEU A 134 -8.76 4.34 7.42
CA LEU A 134 -8.36 5.52 6.64
C LEU A 134 -9.51 6.00 5.74
N PRO A 135 -9.57 7.31 5.41
CA PRO A 135 -10.58 7.81 4.49
C PRO A 135 -10.36 7.25 3.07
N THR A 136 -11.45 6.79 2.46
CA THR A 136 -11.51 6.33 1.06
C THR A 136 -11.40 7.51 0.09
N HIS A 137 -11.39 7.24 -1.21
CA HIS A 137 -11.26 8.28 -2.23
C HIS A 137 -12.43 9.28 -2.21
N SER A 138 -13.68 8.80 -2.12
CA SER A 138 -14.88 9.67 -2.05
C SER A 138 -14.88 10.51 -0.77
N GLU A 139 -14.41 9.97 0.34
CA GLU A 139 -14.34 10.70 1.62
C GLU A 139 -13.20 11.70 1.66
N LYS A 140 -12.19 11.58 0.78
CA LYS A 140 -11.14 12.58 0.58
C LYS A 140 -11.56 13.70 -0.37
N GLU A 141 -12.61 13.48 -1.17
CA GLU A 141 -13.10 14.46 -2.15
C GLU A 141 -13.43 15.83 -1.53
N PRO A 142 -14.09 15.93 -0.36
CA PRO A 142 -14.33 17.22 0.29
C PRO A 142 -13.04 17.97 0.65
N MET A 143 -11.95 17.25 0.91
CA MET A 143 -10.64 17.83 1.24
C MET A 143 -9.75 18.07 0.02
N ARG A 144 -10.21 17.71 -1.19
CA ARG A 144 -9.47 17.83 -2.46
C ARG A 144 -8.89 19.23 -2.69
N PRO A 145 -9.55 20.34 -2.36
CA PRO A 145 -8.94 21.68 -2.50
C PRO A 145 -7.60 21.82 -1.76
N LEU A 146 -7.48 21.31 -0.54
CA LEU A 146 -6.23 21.35 0.23
C LEU A 146 -5.14 20.45 -0.36
N TYR A 147 -5.51 19.28 -0.90
CA TYR A 147 -4.55 18.42 -1.62
C TYR A 147 -3.98 19.11 -2.86
N VAL A 148 -4.83 19.79 -3.63
CA VAL A 148 -4.41 20.59 -4.80
C VAL A 148 -3.50 21.74 -4.37
N TYR A 149 -3.86 22.46 -3.31
CA TYR A 149 -3.06 23.56 -2.78
C TYR A 149 -1.69 23.10 -2.26
N TYR A 150 -1.63 22.00 -1.51
CA TYR A 150 -0.36 21.38 -1.07
C TYR A 150 0.53 20.99 -2.26
N ARG A 151 -0.05 20.39 -3.32
CA ARG A 151 0.69 20.03 -4.53
C ARG A 151 1.28 21.29 -5.18
N ARG A 152 0.49 22.35 -5.34
CA ARG A 152 0.96 23.63 -5.89
C ARG A 152 2.10 24.22 -5.07
N LEU A 153 2.00 24.24 -3.74
CA LEU A 153 3.08 24.68 -2.85
C LEU A 153 4.36 23.87 -3.07
N LYS A 154 4.25 22.54 -3.24
CA LYS A 154 5.41 21.68 -3.54
C LYS A 154 6.06 22.08 -4.88
N THR A 155 5.26 22.30 -5.93
CA THR A 155 5.75 22.72 -7.25
C THR A 155 6.45 24.08 -7.18
N MET A 156 5.88 25.06 -6.49
CA MET A 156 6.48 26.40 -6.38
C MET A 156 7.80 26.41 -5.59
N ILE A 157 7.92 25.59 -4.55
CA ILE A 157 9.19 25.44 -3.82
C ILE A 157 10.28 24.88 -4.75
N ALA A 158 9.93 23.89 -5.58
CA ALA A 158 10.86 23.32 -6.55
C ALA A 158 11.27 24.35 -7.62
N GLN A 159 10.33 25.15 -8.15
CA GLN A 159 10.62 26.23 -9.11
C GLN A 159 11.49 27.34 -8.51
N ALA A 160 11.28 27.68 -7.24
CA ALA A 160 12.10 28.66 -6.53
C ALA A 160 13.52 28.13 -6.22
N GLU A 161 13.70 26.80 -6.19
CA GLU A 161 15.00 26.16 -6.04
C GLU A 161 15.79 26.16 -7.35
N THR A 162 15.14 25.88 -8.48
CA THR A 162 15.78 25.88 -9.80
C THR A 162 16.16 27.28 -10.27
N SER A 163 15.33 28.30 -9.98
CA SER A 163 15.59 29.69 -10.40
C SER A 163 16.80 30.35 -9.72
N LYS A 164 17.32 29.80 -8.61
CA LYS A 164 18.50 30.33 -7.91
C LYS A 164 19.83 29.82 -8.47
N LEU A 165 19.83 28.83 -9.35
CA LEU A 165 21.02 28.32 -10.03
C LEU A 165 21.04 28.87 -11.46
N GLY A 166 21.60 30.07 -11.63
CA GLY A 166 21.69 30.72 -12.93
C GLY A 166 22.47 29.89 -13.98
N PRO A 167 22.16 30.04 -15.28
CA PRO A 167 22.91 29.40 -16.37
C PRO A 167 24.34 29.96 -16.40
N ARG A 168 25.32 29.07 -16.22
CA ARG A 168 26.73 29.44 -16.40
C ARG A 168 27.03 29.38 -17.90
N GLU A 169 27.15 30.55 -18.50
CA GLU A 169 27.71 30.73 -19.84
C GLU A 169 29.11 30.11 -19.92
N SER A 170 29.36 29.33 -20.97
CA SER A 170 30.70 29.05 -21.45
C SER A 170 30.68 28.94 -22.98
N VAL A 171 31.18 30.02 -23.57
CA VAL A 171 31.52 30.25 -24.99
C VAL A 171 32.85 29.56 -25.34
N THR A 172 32.96 29.01 -26.56
CA THR A 172 34.09 29.00 -27.56
C THR A 172 34.07 27.71 -28.39
N THR A 173 33.63 27.71 -29.66
CA THR A 173 34.36 27.86 -30.95
C THR A 173 35.35 26.75 -31.34
N GLY A 174 35.08 26.10 -32.49
CA GLY A 174 36.01 25.29 -33.29
C GLY A 174 35.29 24.62 -34.48
N PRO A 175 35.66 24.86 -35.76
CA PRO A 175 34.98 24.35 -36.95
C PRO A 175 35.63 23.08 -37.55
N ASP A 176 34.85 22.43 -38.43
CA ASP A 176 35.18 21.41 -39.44
C ASP A 176 35.63 20.01 -39.00
N GLU A 177 34.74 19.02 -39.21
CA GLU A 177 35.04 17.85 -40.05
C GLU A 177 33.76 17.14 -40.50
N GLU A 178 33.61 16.95 -41.81
CA GLU A 178 32.50 16.25 -42.47
C GLU A 178 32.50 14.75 -42.16
N THR A 179 31.36 14.22 -41.71
CA THR A 179 31.10 12.77 -41.68
C THR A 179 29.63 12.50 -42.06
N PRO A 180 29.31 11.45 -42.84
CA PRO A 180 28.03 11.34 -43.51
C PRO A 180 26.89 10.99 -42.55
N ARG A 181 25.80 11.76 -42.70
CA ARG A 181 24.55 11.70 -41.94
C ARG A 181 23.85 10.34 -42.04
N GLN A 182 23.89 9.56 -40.97
CA GLN A 182 22.74 8.75 -40.57
C GLN A 182 21.83 9.62 -39.69
N GLY A 183 20.63 9.91 -40.18
CA GLY A 183 19.63 10.73 -39.50
C GLY A 183 19.10 10.05 -38.24
N GLY A 184 19.82 10.20 -37.14
CA GLY A 184 19.31 9.98 -35.79
C GLY A 184 18.29 11.06 -35.46
N ARG A 185 17.03 10.84 -35.83
CA ARG A 185 15.90 11.66 -35.39
C ARG A 185 15.85 11.54 -33.86
N ARG A 186 16.19 12.62 -33.14
CA ARG A 186 15.97 12.68 -31.69
C ARG A 186 14.50 12.30 -31.44
N PRO A 187 14.20 11.31 -30.58
CA PRO A 187 12.82 10.94 -30.32
C PRO A 187 12.10 12.17 -29.76
N ASN A 188 11.02 12.58 -30.44
CA ASN A 188 10.20 13.70 -30.01
C ASN A 188 9.71 13.42 -28.59
N VAL A 189 9.61 14.45 -27.74
CA VAL A 189 9.15 14.26 -26.35
C VAL A 189 7.76 13.63 -26.33
N GLU A 190 6.94 13.98 -27.33
CA GLU A 190 5.63 13.35 -27.57
C GLU A 190 5.72 11.85 -27.86
N ASP A 191 6.72 11.39 -28.64
CA ASP A 191 6.93 9.97 -28.91
C ASP A 191 7.37 9.21 -27.64
N GLN A 192 8.16 9.86 -26.77
CA GLN A 192 8.59 9.29 -25.49
C GLN A 192 7.42 9.17 -24.50
N ILE A 193 6.55 10.18 -24.45
CA ILE A 193 5.32 10.17 -23.66
C ILE A 193 4.42 9.03 -24.13
N ALA A 194 4.15 8.92 -25.44
CA ALA A 194 3.33 7.86 -26.00
C ALA A 194 3.93 6.45 -25.73
N ALA A 195 5.24 6.30 -25.82
CA ALA A 195 5.92 5.03 -25.51
C ALA A 195 5.80 4.65 -24.02
N LEU A 196 5.88 5.62 -23.10
CA LEU A 196 5.71 5.39 -21.67
C LEU A 196 4.26 5.05 -21.31
N GLU A 197 3.28 5.71 -21.93
CA GLU A 197 1.86 5.39 -21.76
C GLU A 197 1.55 3.95 -22.21
N ALA A 198 2.00 3.57 -23.41
CA ALA A 198 1.85 2.20 -23.91
C ALA A 198 2.52 1.16 -22.99
N ARG A 199 3.69 1.50 -22.42
CA ARG A 199 4.37 0.64 -21.44
C ARG A 199 3.57 0.49 -20.15
N ILE A 200 2.99 1.58 -19.63
CA ILE A 200 2.16 1.54 -18.42
C ILE A 200 0.95 0.65 -18.65
N ASP A 201 0.26 0.79 -19.78
CA ASP A 201 -0.92 -0.03 -20.11
C ASP A 201 -0.57 -1.53 -20.22
N SER A 202 0.56 -1.85 -20.83
CA SER A 202 1.07 -3.24 -20.90
C SER A 202 1.35 -3.81 -19.50
N LEU A 203 2.07 -3.06 -18.66
CA LEU A 203 2.37 -3.46 -17.28
C LEU A 203 1.10 -3.60 -16.42
N GLN A 204 0.10 -2.73 -16.62
CA GLN A 204 -1.19 -2.82 -15.93
C GLN A 204 -1.96 -4.08 -16.32
N THR A 205 -1.95 -4.44 -17.61
CA THR A 205 -2.57 -5.66 -18.12
C THR A 205 -1.90 -6.90 -17.52
N GLU A 206 -0.57 -6.94 -17.51
CA GLU A 206 0.19 -8.03 -16.89
C GLU A 206 -0.09 -8.13 -15.39
N LYS A 207 -0.06 -7.00 -14.67
CA LYS A 207 -0.41 -6.93 -13.25
C LYS A 207 -1.81 -7.46 -12.97
N GLY A 208 -2.78 -7.16 -13.83
CA GLY A 208 -4.14 -7.70 -13.77
C GLY A 208 -4.14 -9.23 -13.86
N SER A 209 -3.42 -9.80 -14.83
CA SER A 209 -3.33 -11.25 -15.00
C SER A 209 -2.72 -11.96 -13.78
N VAL A 210 -1.70 -11.38 -13.15
CA VAL A 210 -1.07 -11.93 -11.95
C VAL A 210 -1.99 -11.83 -10.75
N ARG A 211 -2.73 -10.72 -10.62
CA ARG A 211 -3.71 -10.52 -9.55
C ARG A 211 -4.79 -11.60 -9.56
N VAL A 212 -5.29 -11.98 -10.74
CA VAL A 212 -6.29 -13.06 -10.88
C VAL A 212 -5.72 -14.39 -10.37
N LYS A 213 -4.46 -14.73 -10.70
CA LYS A 213 -3.80 -15.95 -10.20
C LYS A 213 -3.65 -15.93 -8.68
N LEU A 214 -3.23 -14.80 -8.11
CA LEU A 214 -3.08 -14.63 -6.66
C LEU A 214 -4.43 -14.78 -5.94
N GLN A 215 -5.50 -14.20 -6.50
CA GLN A 215 -6.84 -14.32 -5.94
C GLN A 215 -7.35 -15.76 -5.98
N ALA A 216 -7.21 -16.46 -7.12
CA ALA A 216 -7.60 -17.86 -7.25
C ALA A 216 -6.88 -18.76 -6.24
N PHE A 217 -5.58 -18.51 -6.00
CA PHE A 217 -4.83 -19.21 -4.97
C PHE A 217 -5.33 -18.89 -3.56
N GLN A 218 -5.61 -17.63 -3.26
CA GLN A 218 -6.14 -17.22 -1.97
C GLN A 218 -7.49 -17.88 -1.67
N GLU A 219 -8.41 -17.90 -2.64
CA GLU A 219 -9.72 -18.56 -2.52
C GLU A 219 -9.55 -20.07 -2.28
N LYS A 220 -8.71 -20.72 -3.08
CA LYS A 220 -8.39 -22.15 -2.91
C LYS A 220 -7.79 -22.43 -1.53
N PHE A 221 -6.82 -21.63 -1.10
CA PHE A 221 -6.16 -21.78 0.19
C PHE A 221 -7.14 -21.69 1.36
N VAL A 222 -8.05 -20.69 1.32
CA VAL A 222 -9.08 -20.52 2.35
C VAL A 222 -10.04 -21.71 2.36
N SER A 223 -10.45 -22.20 1.20
CA SER A 223 -11.34 -23.37 1.10
C SER A 223 -10.72 -24.67 1.64
N GLU A 224 -9.41 -24.87 1.45
CA GLU A 224 -8.70 -26.09 1.89
C GLU A 224 -8.27 -26.03 3.36
N ASN A 225 -7.87 -24.85 3.84
CA ASN A 225 -7.23 -24.70 5.16
C ASN A 225 -8.16 -24.07 6.21
N ASN A 226 -9.34 -23.58 5.82
CA ASN A 226 -10.28 -22.83 6.67
C ASN A 226 -9.61 -21.64 7.40
N ARG A 227 -8.57 -21.07 6.80
CA ARG A 227 -7.84 -19.91 7.34
C ARG A 227 -7.26 -19.06 6.22
N LYS A 228 -7.02 -17.79 6.52
CA LYS A 228 -6.28 -16.88 5.63
C LYS A 228 -4.78 -17.21 5.62
N ILE A 229 -4.12 -16.87 4.52
CA ILE A 229 -2.66 -16.89 4.36
C ILE A 229 -2.05 -15.93 5.39
N ARG A 230 -1.16 -16.43 6.24
CA ARG A 230 -0.48 -15.61 7.27
C ARG A 230 1.02 -15.74 7.25
N PHE A 231 1.53 -16.90 6.83
CA PHE A 231 2.95 -17.20 6.90
C PHE A 231 3.58 -17.25 5.52
N HIS A 232 4.87 -16.94 5.44
CA HIS A 232 5.62 -17.07 4.19
C HIS A 232 5.56 -18.51 3.62
N LYS A 233 5.49 -19.51 4.47
CA LYS A 233 5.32 -20.92 4.07
C LYS A 233 4.05 -21.17 3.26
N ASP A 234 2.99 -20.41 3.53
CA ASP A 234 1.68 -20.56 2.87
C ASP A 234 1.73 -20.06 1.41
N ILE A 235 2.62 -19.11 1.09
CA ILE A 235 2.74 -18.52 -0.25
C ILE A 235 3.83 -19.16 -1.11
N LEU A 236 4.64 -20.08 -0.57
CA LEU A 236 5.69 -20.77 -1.34
C LEU A 236 5.21 -21.34 -2.69
N PRO A 237 4.00 -21.94 -2.79
CA PRO A 237 3.51 -22.45 -4.07
C PRO A 237 3.28 -21.37 -5.14
N ILE A 238 3.12 -20.11 -4.75
CA ILE A 238 2.81 -18.97 -5.64
C ILE A 238 3.80 -17.80 -5.47
N GLU A 239 4.97 -18.08 -4.89
CA GLU A 239 5.94 -17.05 -4.51
C GLU A 239 6.43 -16.27 -5.74
N ARG A 240 6.61 -16.96 -6.87
CA ARG A 240 7.07 -16.36 -8.12
C ARG A 240 6.09 -15.30 -8.62
N GLU A 241 4.80 -15.63 -8.67
CA GLU A 241 3.73 -14.73 -9.08
C GLU A 241 3.59 -13.57 -8.11
N TYR A 242 3.72 -13.82 -6.80
CA TYR A 242 3.70 -12.76 -5.80
C TYR A 242 4.86 -11.75 -6.00
N ARG A 243 6.08 -12.25 -6.20
CA ARG A 243 7.25 -11.40 -6.52
C ARG A 243 7.04 -10.63 -7.82
N MET A 244 6.47 -11.27 -8.84
CA MET A 244 6.16 -10.64 -10.13
C MET A 244 5.14 -9.50 -9.96
N TYR A 245 4.07 -9.69 -9.18
CA TYR A 245 3.11 -8.65 -8.87
C TYR A 245 3.76 -7.44 -8.19
N LYS A 246 4.66 -7.69 -7.24
CA LYS A 246 5.42 -6.63 -6.54
C LYS A 246 6.30 -5.85 -7.51
N ASN A 247 7.07 -6.54 -8.34
CA ASN A 247 7.93 -5.92 -9.35
C ASN A 247 7.11 -5.09 -10.35
N LEU A 248 6.00 -5.61 -10.85
CA LEU A 248 5.11 -4.88 -11.77
C LEU A 248 4.55 -3.60 -11.12
N LYS A 249 4.20 -3.63 -9.84
CA LYS A 249 3.75 -2.44 -9.11
C LYS A 249 4.86 -1.38 -9.03
N GLU A 250 6.09 -1.79 -8.74
CA GLU A 250 7.26 -0.91 -8.69
C GLU A 250 7.60 -0.33 -10.08
N GLU A 251 7.53 -1.15 -11.14
CA GLU A 251 7.77 -0.72 -12.52
C GLU A 251 6.73 0.28 -13.02
N ILE A 252 5.44 0.04 -12.74
CA ILE A 252 4.37 1.00 -13.07
C ILE A 252 4.64 2.33 -12.38
N GLN A 253 4.95 2.31 -11.07
CA GLN A 253 5.23 3.53 -10.33
C GLN A 253 6.44 4.29 -10.91
N LYS A 254 7.48 3.57 -11.32
CA LYS A 254 8.67 4.16 -11.97
C LYS A 254 8.31 4.79 -13.31
N ALA A 255 7.56 4.09 -14.16
CA ALA A 255 7.12 4.59 -15.46
C ALA A 255 6.18 5.80 -15.34
N GLU A 256 5.25 5.79 -14.38
CA GLU A 256 4.37 6.93 -14.07
C GLU A 256 5.12 8.16 -13.57
N THR A 257 6.21 7.95 -12.82
CA THR A 257 7.08 9.03 -12.37
C THR A 257 7.82 9.63 -13.57
N GLN A 258 8.41 8.79 -14.43
CA GLN A 258 9.07 9.25 -15.66
C GLN A 258 8.13 9.98 -16.62
N LEU A 259 6.89 9.47 -16.78
CA LEU A 259 5.87 10.10 -17.62
C LEU A 259 5.48 11.48 -17.07
N ARG A 260 5.42 11.63 -15.74
CA ARG A 260 5.15 12.90 -15.09
C ARG A 260 6.28 13.90 -15.33
N ASP A 261 7.52 13.47 -15.15
CA ASP A 261 8.69 14.33 -15.33
C ASP A 261 8.78 14.83 -16.78
N LEU A 262 8.60 13.94 -17.78
CA LEU A 262 8.61 14.33 -19.20
C LEU A 262 7.45 15.25 -19.60
N ARG A 263 6.28 15.11 -18.97
CA ARG A 263 5.15 16.04 -19.19
C ARG A 263 5.35 17.39 -18.51
N GLU A 264 6.25 17.47 -17.52
CA GLU A 264 6.60 18.73 -16.86
C GLU A 264 7.71 19.48 -17.64
N ASP A 265 8.50 18.78 -18.45
CA ASP A 265 9.60 19.32 -19.28
C ASP A 265 9.21 19.68 -20.73
N ALA A 266 8.03 19.28 -21.20
CA ALA A 266 7.48 19.55 -22.54
C ALA A 266 6.65 20.84 -22.60
#